data_AF-A0A0T6B124-F1
#
_entry.id   AF-A0A0T6B124-F1
#
_cell.length_a   1.000
_cell.length_b   1.000
_cell.length_c   1.000
_cell.angle_alpha   90.00
_cell.angle_beta   90.00
_cell.angle_gamma   90.00
#
_symmetry.space_group_name_H-M   'P 1'
#
loop_
_entity.id
_entity.type
_entity.pdbx_description
1 polymer ?
#
loop_
_entity_poly.entity_id
_entity_poly.type
_entity_poly.pdbx_seq_one_letter_code
_entity_poly.pdbx_strand_id
1 'polypeptide(L)'
;MCNDSNEWANLTPKSLWQQLKHELKSYFDYDLLATDIDSVVEVYSLQKVSLLRSFCLKTGIQVLLRDYNFDSKNKLIFYEEDILNIFPIVKHINPRATDAYNFYTTGQNKIQQGLLKDGYELITEALNLLNNVYGAMHPEIAQCLRMIARLNYIMGEHTEAMAYQQKAVLMSERVNGIDHPYTITEYAHLALYCFANSQVSTALKLLYRARYLALIVCGENHPEVALLDSNISLILHAVGEYELSLRFLEKALALNIKYYGAKSLKVAVSYHLVARTQSCMGNFRSALNSEKEAYAIYKQQLGDGHEKTRESSECLKHLTQQAVVLQKKMNEIYTGKNGGTLPPIQIQPPSMGSVLDMLNVINGILFVQISQEDIENFKAEIEKRQLSEEMNGEEIKTKELECE
;
A
#
# COMPACT_ATOMS: atom_id res chain seq x y z
N MET A 1 -37.80 17.75 -34.56
CA MET A 1 -37.05 17.64 -35.82
C MET A 1 -35.61 17.34 -35.44
N CYS A 2 -35.21 16.07 -35.49
CA CYS A 2 -33.81 15.69 -35.35
C CYS A 2 -33.09 16.21 -36.59
N ASN A 3 -32.33 17.30 -36.43
CA ASN A 3 -31.18 17.50 -37.28
C ASN A 3 -30.18 16.42 -36.86
N ASP A 4 -30.27 15.23 -37.46
CA ASP A 4 -29.24 14.22 -37.35
C ASP A 4 -27.97 14.82 -37.95
N SER A 5 -27.14 15.39 -37.10
CA SER A 5 -25.88 15.97 -37.51
C SER A 5 -24.98 14.81 -37.95
N ASN A 6 -24.63 14.77 -39.23
CA ASN A 6 -23.56 13.92 -39.79
C ASN A 6 -22.17 14.29 -39.21
N GLU A 7 -22.11 14.93 -38.04
CA GLU A 7 -20.87 15.32 -37.36
C GLU A 7 -20.03 14.10 -36.98
N TRP A 8 -20.68 12.99 -36.58
CA TRP A 8 -19.99 11.73 -36.30
C TRP A 8 -19.38 11.10 -37.56
N ALA A 9 -20.01 11.28 -38.73
CA ALA A 9 -19.52 10.75 -40.00
C ALA A 9 -18.28 11.52 -40.52
N ASN A 10 -18.13 12.78 -40.12
CA ASN A 10 -16.98 13.64 -40.45
C ASN A 10 -15.90 13.64 -39.35
N LEU A 11 -16.08 12.87 -38.28
CA LEU A 11 -15.18 12.85 -37.15
C LEU A 11 -13.86 12.16 -37.54
N THR A 12 -12.76 12.91 -37.50
CA THR A 12 -11.41 12.39 -37.69
C THR A 12 -10.71 12.22 -36.34
N PRO A 13 -9.66 11.37 -36.23
CA PRO A 13 -8.87 11.27 -35.01
C PRO A 13 -8.31 12.63 -34.53
N LYS A 14 -7.94 13.51 -35.47
CA LYS A 14 -7.42 14.85 -35.16
C LYS A 14 -8.50 15.77 -34.60
N SER A 15 -9.68 15.79 -35.21
CA SER A 15 -10.79 16.63 -34.72
C SER A 15 -11.31 16.13 -33.37
N LEU A 16 -11.41 14.81 -33.18
CA LEU A 16 -11.76 14.22 -31.88
C LEU A 16 -10.74 14.58 -30.79
N TRP A 17 -9.45 14.52 -31.11
CA TRP A 17 -8.41 14.91 -30.15
C TRP A 17 -8.49 16.39 -29.75
N GLN A 18 -8.79 17.28 -30.70
CA GLN A 18 -9.00 18.70 -30.41
C GLN A 18 -10.22 18.93 -29.51
N GLN A 19 -11.32 18.21 -29.75
CA GLN A 19 -12.51 18.25 -28.90
C GLN A 19 -12.17 17.77 -27.48
N LEU A 20 -11.44 16.66 -27.34
CA LEU A 20 -10.98 16.16 -26.04
C LEU A 20 -10.14 17.20 -25.29
N LYS A 21 -9.19 17.87 -25.96
CA LYS A 21 -8.40 18.95 -25.34
C LYS A 21 -9.28 20.09 -24.84
N HIS A 22 -10.25 20.49 -25.66
CA HIS A 22 -11.18 21.56 -25.30
C HIS A 22 -12.02 21.19 -24.07
N GLU A 23 -12.60 19.99 -24.05
CA GLU A 23 -13.40 19.51 -22.93
C GLU A 23 -12.58 19.32 -21.64
N LEU A 24 -11.37 18.78 -21.74
CA LEU A 24 -10.47 18.64 -20.59
C LEU A 24 -10.15 20.00 -19.96
N LYS A 25 -9.93 21.03 -20.78
CA LYS A 25 -9.68 22.38 -20.30
C LYS A 25 -10.94 23.03 -19.72
N SER A 26 -12.10 22.85 -20.36
CA SER A 26 -13.35 23.47 -19.90
C SER A 26 -13.90 22.86 -18.61
N TYR A 27 -13.83 21.53 -18.47
CA TYR A 27 -14.41 20.82 -17.33
C TYR A 27 -13.44 20.65 -16.16
N PHE A 28 -12.16 20.41 -16.45
CA PHE A 28 -11.17 20.04 -15.42
C PHE A 28 -10.01 21.02 -15.29
N ASP A 29 -10.01 22.12 -16.07
CA ASP A 29 -8.88 23.07 -16.18
C ASP A 29 -7.54 22.38 -16.49
N TYR A 30 -7.59 21.25 -17.20
CA TYR A 30 -6.43 20.41 -17.46
C TYR A 30 -5.90 20.58 -18.89
N ASP A 31 -4.64 21.03 -19.02
CA ASP A 31 -3.98 21.24 -20.30
C ASP A 31 -3.27 19.96 -20.80
N LEU A 32 -3.92 19.24 -21.73
CA LEU A 32 -3.33 18.08 -22.38
C LEU A 32 -2.32 18.51 -23.46
N LEU A 33 -1.03 18.47 -23.12
CA LEU A 33 0.06 18.86 -24.03
C LEU A 33 0.26 17.87 -25.20
N ALA A 34 -0.02 16.59 -24.99
CA ALA A 34 0.17 15.54 -25.99
C ALA A 34 -0.69 15.75 -27.27
N THR A 35 -0.16 15.42 -28.43
CA THR A 35 -0.82 15.63 -29.74
C THR A 35 -1.71 14.48 -30.19
N ASP A 36 -1.48 13.28 -29.67
CA ASP A 36 -2.23 12.05 -29.94
C ASP A 36 -2.09 11.04 -28.78
N ILE A 37 -2.79 9.92 -28.90
CA ILE A 37 -2.80 8.85 -27.90
C ILE A 37 -1.42 8.20 -27.73
N ASP A 38 -0.64 8.08 -28.81
CA ASP A 38 0.70 7.52 -28.77
C ASP A 38 1.64 8.42 -27.95
N SER A 39 1.56 9.74 -28.14
CA SER A 39 2.29 10.72 -27.34
C SER A 39 1.90 10.65 -25.85
N VAL A 40 0.60 10.44 -25.54
CA VAL A 40 0.15 10.24 -24.15
C VAL A 40 0.76 8.97 -23.56
N VAL A 41 0.72 7.87 -24.31
CA VAL A 41 1.29 6.59 -23.90
C VAL A 41 2.79 6.71 -23.63
N GLU A 42 3.53 7.44 -24.47
CA GLU A 42 4.95 7.68 -24.30
C GLU A 42 5.25 8.56 -23.07
N VAL A 43 4.58 9.71 -22.96
CA VAL A 43 4.80 10.69 -21.87
C VAL A 43 4.47 10.09 -20.51
N TYR A 44 3.35 9.37 -20.38
CA TYR A 44 2.90 8.81 -19.10
C TYR A 44 3.27 7.34 -18.91
N SER A 45 3.93 6.72 -19.89
CA SER A 45 4.33 5.30 -19.88
C SER A 45 3.16 4.34 -19.59
N LEU A 46 1.99 4.63 -20.18
CA LEU A 46 0.74 3.88 -19.98
C LEU A 46 0.64 2.67 -20.90
N GLN A 47 -0.18 1.69 -20.53
CA GLN A 47 -0.49 0.56 -21.41
C GLN A 47 -1.78 0.81 -22.21
N LYS A 48 -1.71 0.68 -23.54
CA LYS A 48 -2.88 0.85 -24.44
C LYS A 48 -4.01 -0.12 -24.09
N VAL A 49 -3.67 -1.36 -23.70
CA VAL A 49 -4.65 -2.38 -23.25
C VAL A 49 -5.40 -1.91 -22.00
N SER A 50 -4.70 -1.36 -21.02
CA SER A 50 -5.31 -0.82 -19.79
C SER A 50 -6.21 0.38 -20.09
N LEU A 51 -5.83 1.24 -21.03
CA LEU A 51 -6.65 2.36 -21.49
C LEU A 51 -7.92 1.88 -22.20
N LEU A 52 -7.80 0.94 -23.13
CA LEU A 52 -8.95 0.33 -23.81
C LEU A 52 -9.90 -0.31 -22.79
N ARG A 53 -9.36 -1.08 -21.85
CA ARG A 53 -10.14 -1.70 -20.78
C ARG A 53 -10.87 -0.65 -19.95
N SER A 54 -10.19 0.41 -19.51
CA SER A 54 -10.80 1.49 -18.74
C SER A 54 -11.89 2.21 -19.53
N PHE A 55 -11.66 2.44 -20.83
CA PHE A 55 -12.65 3.00 -21.74
C PHE A 55 -13.89 2.12 -21.82
N CYS A 56 -13.73 0.82 -22.14
CA CYS A 56 -14.82 -0.15 -22.22
C CYS A 56 -15.65 -0.22 -20.92
N LEU A 57 -14.98 -0.21 -19.76
CA LEU A 57 -15.66 -0.22 -18.45
C LEU A 57 -16.41 1.09 -18.13
N LYS A 58 -16.04 2.22 -18.75
CA LYS A 58 -16.68 3.54 -18.53
C LYS A 58 -17.76 3.88 -19.55
N THR A 59 -17.67 3.31 -20.76
CA THR A 59 -18.64 3.50 -21.84
C THR A 59 -19.61 2.34 -22.00
N GLY A 60 -19.25 1.16 -21.49
CA GLY A 60 -20.08 -0.05 -21.52
C GLY A 60 -19.94 -0.83 -22.82
N ILE A 61 -18.91 -0.52 -23.62
CA ILE A 61 -18.60 -1.22 -24.86
C ILE A 61 -17.95 -2.57 -24.53
N GLN A 62 -18.50 -3.65 -25.07
CA GLN A 62 -17.92 -4.98 -25.00
C GLN A 62 -17.19 -5.29 -26.30
N VAL A 63 -15.89 -5.55 -26.18
CA VAL A 63 -15.01 -5.89 -27.30
C VAL A 63 -14.74 -7.40 -27.31
N LEU A 64 -14.62 -7.98 -28.50
CA LEU A 64 -14.28 -9.38 -28.72
C LEU A 64 -12.94 -9.73 -28.06
N LEU A 65 -12.85 -10.90 -27.42
CA LEU A 65 -11.59 -11.37 -26.86
C LEU A 65 -10.66 -11.82 -27.99
N ARG A 66 -9.63 -11.01 -28.26
CA ARG A 66 -8.62 -11.26 -29.28
C ARG A 66 -7.30 -10.59 -28.90
N ASP A 67 -6.20 -11.13 -29.42
CA ASP A 67 -4.90 -10.47 -29.37
C ASP A 67 -4.85 -9.29 -30.36
N TYR A 68 -5.18 -8.10 -29.87
CA TYR A 68 -5.08 -6.85 -30.62
C TYR A 68 -3.63 -6.37 -30.72
N ASN A 69 -3.15 -6.11 -31.93
CA ASN A 69 -1.83 -5.55 -32.17
C ASN A 69 -1.90 -4.01 -32.24
N PHE A 70 -1.55 -3.35 -31.15
CA PHE A 70 -1.60 -1.89 -31.02
C PHE A 70 -0.39 -1.15 -31.61
N ASP A 71 0.62 -1.87 -32.12
CA ASP A 71 1.86 -1.31 -32.66
C ASP A 71 1.84 -1.20 -34.19
N SER A 72 0.84 -1.78 -34.85
CA SER A 72 0.70 -1.71 -36.31
C SER A 72 0.19 -0.35 -36.76
N LYS A 73 1.05 0.45 -37.42
CA LYS A 73 0.67 1.77 -37.95
C LYS A 73 -0.11 1.71 -39.28
N ASN A 74 0.00 0.60 -40.02
CA ASN A 74 -0.52 0.48 -41.38
C ASN A 74 -1.82 -0.32 -41.48
N LYS A 75 -2.30 -0.89 -40.37
CA LYS A 75 -3.51 -1.71 -40.31
C LYS A 75 -4.47 -1.14 -39.28
N LEU A 76 -5.76 -1.16 -39.59
CA LEU A 76 -6.79 -0.86 -38.61
C LEU A 76 -6.71 -1.86 -37.45
N ILE A 77 -6.71 -1.33 -36.23
CA ILE A 77 -6.62 -2.13 -35.00
C ILE A 77 -7.96 -2.83 -34.72
N PHE A 78 -9.06 -2.12 -34.94
CA PHE A 78 -10.42 -2.59 -34.70
C PHE A 78 -11.22 -2.65 -35.99
N TYR A 79 -12.12 -3.62 -36.05
CA TYR A 79 -13.12 -3.83 -37.08
C TYR A 79 -14.52 -3.80 -36.45
N GLU A 80 -15.56 -3.64 -37.26
CA GLU A 80 -16.95 -3.61 -36.77
C GLU A 80 -17.33 -4.90 -36.03
N GLU A 81 -16.80 -6.04 -36.49
CA GLU A 81 -16.96 -7.37 -35.88
C GLU A 81 -16.33 -7.48 -34.48
N ASP A 82 -15.45 -6.56 -34.09
CA ASP A 82 -14.85 -6.55 -32.75
C ASP A 82 -15.82 -6.02 -31.69
N ILE A 83 -16.87 -5.29 -32.06
CA ILE A 83 -17.85 -4.75 -31.11
C ILE A 83 -18.96 -5.79 -30.92
N LEU A 84 -18.95 -6.48 -29.78
CA LEU A 84 -19.94 -7.50 -29.46
C LEU A 84 -21.24 -6.91 -28.93
N ASN A 85 -21.14 -5.92 -28.05
CA ASN A 85 -22.31 -5.32 -27.41
C ASN A 85 -22.01 -3.93 -26.85
N ILE A 86 -23.06 -3.15 -26.59
CA ILE A 86 -22.98 -1.86 -25.90
C ILE A 86 -24.02 -1.87 -24.78
N PHE A 87 -23.54 -1.89 -23.54
CA PHE A 87 -24.39 -1.85 -22.35
C PHE A 87 -24.46 -0.42 -21.81
N PRO A 88 -25.65 0.09 -21.47
CA PRO A 88 -25.75 1.36 -20.77
C PRO A 88 -25.16 1.21 -19.36
N ILE A 89 -24.15 2.03 -19.04
CA ILE A 89 -23.66 2.12 -17.66
C ILE A 89 -24.56 3.06 -16.88
N VAL A 90 -25.40 2.47 -16.04
CA VAL A 90 -26.27 3.22 -15.15
C VAL A 90 -25.48 3.66 -13.92
N LYS A 91 -25.25 4.97 -13.80
CA LYS A 91 -24.69 5.56 -12.59
C LYS A 91 -25.80 5.68 -11.56
N HIS A 92 -25.82 4.78 -10.58
CA HIS A 92 -26.75 4.88 -9.46
C HIS A 92 -26.20 5.84 -8.40
N ILE A 93 -27.08 6.68 -7.85
CA ILE A 93 -26.82 7.35 -6.58
C ILE A 93 -27.18 6.32 -5.51
N ASN A 94 -26.18 5.64 -4.96
CA ASN A 94 -26.41 4.69 -3.88
C ASN A 94 -26.84 5.46 -2.63
N PRO A 95 -28.02 5.17 -2.06
CA PRO A 95 -28.47 5.83 -0.84
C PRO A 95 -27.49 5.50 0.27
N ARG A 96 -26.91 6.51 0.90
CA ARG A 96 -25.88 6.31 1.92
C ARG A 96 -26.52 5.99 3.27
N ALA A 97 -26.09 4.90 3.89
CA ALA A 97 -26.38 4.60 5.30
C ALA A 97 -25.64 5.62 6.21
N THR A 98 -26.24 6.79 6.41
CA THR A 98 -25.60 7.94 7.06
C THR A 98 -25.18 7.61 8.50
N ASP A 99 -26.04 6.93 9.26
CA ASP A 99 -25.73 6.53 10.63
C ASP A 99 -24.53 5.57 10.66
N ALA A 100 -24.54 4.52 9.83
CA ALA A 100 -23.44 3.58 9.75
C ALA A 100 -22.12 4.26 9.33
N TYR A 101 -22.19 5.24 8.44
CA TYR A 101 -21.03 6.04 8.05
C TYR A 101 -20.52 6.92 9.20
N ASN A 102 -21.41 7.47 10.02
CA ASN A 102 -21.03 8.25 11.20
C ASN A 102 -20.35 7.37 12.25
N PHE A 103 -20.86 6.16 12.50
CA PHE A 103 -20.19 5.17 13.35
C PHE A 103 -18.81 4.80 12.81
N TYR A 104 -18.71 4.52 11.51
CA TYR A 104 -17.45 4.18 10.86
C TYR A 104 -16.39 5.28 11.00
N THR A 105 -16.77 6.53 10.70
CA THR A 105 -15.85 7.68 10.79
C THR A 105 -15.46 8.01 12.23
N THR A 106 -16.40 7.93 13.17
CA THR A 106 -16.12 8.10 14.60
C THR A 106 -15.18 7.01 15.10
N GLY A 107 -15.40 5.76 14.70
CA GLY A 107 -14.52 4.63 14.98
C GLY A 107 -13.10 4.88 14.45
N GLN A 108 -12.95 5.32 13.19
CA GLN A 108 -11.65 5.68 12.62
C GLN A 108 -10.94 6.77 13.42
N ASN A 109 -11.66 7.79 13.88
CA ASN A 109 -11.09 8.87 14.68
C ASN A 109 -10.62 8.36 16.06
N LYS A 110 -11.40 7.48 16.70
CA LYS A 110 -11.01 6.84 17.97
C LYS A 110 -9.76 5.96 17.82
N ILE A 111 -9.65 5.23 16.72
CA ILE A 111 -8.46 4.41 16.39
C ILE A 111 -7.23 5.31 16.22
N GLN A 112 -7.36 6.45 15.53
CA GLN A 112 -6.27 7.42 15.39
C GLN A 112 -5.83 8.04 16.72
N GLN A 113 -6.75 8.14 17.70
CA GLN A 113 -6.45 8.60 19.06
C GLN A 113 -5.82 7.49 19.95
N GLY A 114 -5.69 6.26 19.44
CA GLY A 114 -5.17 5.11 20.20
C GLY A 114 -6.22 4.34 21.01
N LEU A 115 -7.50 4.74 20.95
CA LEU A 115 -8.61 4.05 21.61
C LEU A 115 -9.08 2.87 20.76
N LEU A 116 -8.28 1.80 20.72
CA LEU A 116 -8.48 0.66 19.82
C LEU A 116 -9.76 -0.13 20.12
N LYS A 117 -10.12 -0.31 21.39
CA LYS A 117 -11.31 -1.06 21.81
C LYS A 117 -12.60 -0.33 21.43
N ASP A 118 -12.72 0.95 21.80
CA ASP A 118 -13.86 1.79 21.41
C ASP A 118 -13.99 1.86 19.88
N GLY A 119 -12.84 1.98 19.19
CA GLY A 119 -12.78 1.92 17.74
C GLY A 119 -13.35 0.61 17.19
N TYR A 120 -12.94 -0.53 17.76
CA TYR A 120 -13.43 -1.85 17.36
C TYR A 120 -14.95 -1.99 17.52
N GLU A 121 -15.49 -1.54 18.66
CA GLU A 121 -16.94 -1.57 18.92
C GLU A 121 -17.71 -0.73 17.90
N LEU A 122 -17.29 0.52 17.67
CA LEU A 122 -17.93 1.43 16.70
C LEU A 122 -17.88 0.90 15.26
N ILE A 123 -16.76 0.30 14.83
CA ILE A 123 -16.65 -0.29 13.49
C ILE A 123 -17.54 -1.54 13.37
N THR A 124 -17.68 -2.33 14.45
CA THR A 124 -18.56 -3.50 14.49
C THR A 124 -20.04 -3.09 14.44
N GLU A 125 -20.42 -2.02 15.14
CA GLU A 125 -21.74 -1.43 15.05
C GLU A 125 -22.04 -0.89 13.64
N ALA A 126 -21.07 -0.20 13.02
CA ALA A 126 -21.19 0.23 11.63
C ALA A 126 -21.41 -0.96 10.69
N LEU A 127 -20.65 -2.05 10.85
CA LEU A 127 -20.82 -3.29 10.07
C LEU A 127 -22.24 -3.86 10.21
N ASN A 128 -22.78 -3.92 11.43
CA ASN A 128 -24.13 -4.41 11.70
C ASN A 128 -25.20 -3.54 11.03
N LEU A 129 -25.07 -2.21 11.11
CA LEU A 129 -25.98 -1.28 10.45
C LEU A 129 -25.91 -1.39 8.93
N LEU A 130 -24.71 -1.51 8.35
CA LEU A 130 -24.53 -1.70 6.91
C LEU A 130 -25.20 -2.99 6.43
N ASN A 131 -25.05 -4.10 7.17
CA ASN A 131 -25.71 -5.36 6.86
C ASN A 131 -27.25 -5.23 6.89
N ASN A 132 -27.79 -4.45 7.83
CA ASN A 132 -29.24 -4.24 7.93
C ASN A 132 -29.79 -3.35 6.80
N VAL A 133 -29.03 -2.33 6.37
CA VAL A 133 -29.47 -1.37 5.36
C VAL A 133 -29.27 -1.89 3.94
N TYR A 134 -28.08 -2.41 3.63
CA TYR A 134 -27.73 -2.86 2.26
C TYR A 134 -27.93 -4.36 2.05
N GLY A 135 -28.17 -5.12 3.11
CA GLY A 135 -28.23 -6.57 3.07
C GLY A 135 -26.84 -7.21 3.12
N ALA A 136 -26.74 -8.44 2.61
CA ALA A 136 -25.57 -9.29 2.82
C ALA A 136 -24.30 -8.89 2.05
N MET A 137 -24.40 -8.04 1.01
CA MET A 137 -23.28 -7.74 0.12
C MET A 137 -23.25 -6.27 -0.30
N HIS A 138 -22.19 -5.54 0.10
CA HIS A 138 -21.98 -4.13 -0.27
C HIS A 138 -20.49 -3.75 -0.16
N PRO A 139 -19.95 -2.79 -0.96
CA PRO A 139 -18.53 -2.44 -0.89
C PRO A 139 -18.11 -1.85 0.46
N GLU A 140 -19.00 -1.11 1.12
CA GLU A 140 -18.72 -0.50 2.44
C GLU A 140 -18.58 -1.57 3.55
N ILE A 141 -19.25 -2.72 3.39
CA ILE A 141 -19.10 -3.85 4.31
C ILE A 141 -17.67 -4.42 4.23
N ALA A 142 -17.09 -4.52 3.03
CA ALA A 142 -15.70 -4.94 2.86
C ALA A 142 -14.72 -3.99 3.57
N GLN A 143 -14.97 -2.68 3.52
CA GLN A 143 -14.14 -1.68 4.20
C GLN A 143 -14.19 -1.81 5.72
N CYS A 144 -15.36 -2.11 6.29
CA CYS A 144 -15.50 -2.37 7.73
C CYS A 144 -14.77 -3.65 8.13
N LEU A 145 -14.96 -4.75 7.38
CA LEU A 145 -14.28 -6.03 7.63
C LEU A 145 -12.76 -5.89 7.59
N ARG A 146 -12.21 -5.15 6.61
CA ARG A 146 -10.77 -4.84 6.53
C ARG A 146 -10.29 -4.06 7.75
N MET A 147 -11.07 -3.09 8.23
CA MET A 147 -10.72 -2.29 9.40
C MET A 147 -10.71 -3.15 10.67
N ILE A 148 -11.73 -4.01 10.86
CA ILE A 148 -11.80 -4.97 11.96
C ILE A 148 -10.60 -5.92 11.92
N ALA A 149 -10.25 -6.44 10.73
CA ALA A 149 -9.07 -7.28 10.55
C ALA A 149 -7.78 -6.57 10.99
N ARG A 150 -7.61 -5.30 10.60
CA ARG A 150 -6.47 -4.47 11.02
C ARG A 150 -6.43 -4.27 12.53
N LEU A 151 -7.57 -4.04 13.17
CA LEU A 151 -7.65 -3.86 14.62
C LEU A 151 -7.27 -5.13 15.37
N ASN A 152 -7.84 -6.28 14.98
CA ASN A 152 -7.49 -7.58 15.58
C ASN A 152 -6.00 -7.89 15.40
N TYR A 153 -5.43 -7.53 14.25
CA TYR A 153 -4.00 -7.67 14.02
C TYR A 153 -3.16 -6.83 14.99
N ILE A 154 -3.53 -5.56 15.21
CA ILE A 154 -2.84 -4.66 16.14
C ILE A 154 -3.01 -5.14 17.59
N MET A 155 -4.14 -5.74 17.93
CA MET A 155 -4.41 -6.32 19.27
C MET A 155 -3.70 -7.67 19.50
N GLY A 156 -3.03 -8.24 18.49
CA GLY A 156 -2.29 -9.51 18.58
C GLY A 156 -3.11 -10.76 18.19
N GLU A 157 -4.36 -10.59 17.79
CA GLU A 157 -5.27 -11.66 17.38
C GLU A 157 -5.10 -11.99 15.89
N HIS A 158 -3.94 -12.54 15.54
CA HIS A 158 -3.56 -12.79 14.14
C HIS A 158 -4.50 -13.74 13.39
N THR A 159 -5.06 -14.75 14.07
CA THR A 159 -5.98 -15.72 13.47
C THR A 159 -7.31 -15.07 13.10
N GLU A 160 -7.84 -14.22 13.98
CA GLU A 160 -9.07 -13.47 13.73
C GLU A 160 -8.88 -12.43 12.64
N ALA A 161 -7.76 -11.71 12.66
CA ALA A 161 -7.40 -10.76 11.60
C ALA A 161 -7.44 -11.41 10.21
N MET A 162 -6.82 -12.58 10.08
CA MET A 162 -6.85 -13.34 8.83
C MET A 162 -8.28 -13.73 8.44
N ALA A 163 -9.10 -14.21 9.38
CA ALA A 163 -10.48 -14.61 9.10
C ALA A 163 -11.36 -13.44 8.63
N TYR A 164 -11.27 -12.28 9.28
CA TYR A 164 -12.00 -11.07 8.84
C TYR A 164 -11.51 -10.56 7.48
N GLN A 165 -10.20 -10.60 7.24
CA GLN A 165 -9.65 -10.20 5.95
C GLN A 165 -10.06 -11.14 4.82
N GLN A 166 -10.19 -12.45 5.07
CA GLN A 166 -10.76 -13.40 4.09
C GLN A 166 -12.20 -13.04 3.73
N LYS A 167 -13.01 -12.64 4.72
CA LYS A 167 -14.38 -12.14 4.47
C LYS A 167 -14.35 -10.85 3.62
N ALA A 168 -13.42 -9.93 3.88
CA ALA A 168 -13.26 -8.69 3.10
C ALA A 168 -12.87 -8.96 1.64
N VAL A 169 -11.98 -9.93 1.39
CA VAL A 169 -11.62 -10.40 0.05
C VAL A 169 -12.84 -10.97 -0.66
N LEU A 170 -13.56 -11.91 -0.05
CA LEU A 170 -14.75 -12.53 -0.63
C LEU A 170 -15.82 -11.48 -0.98
N MET A 171 -16.06 -10.54 -0.06
CA MET A 171 -16.99 -9.42 -0.26
C MET A 171 -16.57 -8.56 -1.47
N SER A 172 -15.29 -8.20 -1.56
CA SER A 172 -14.76 -7.38 -2.65
C SER A 172 -14.82 -8.08 -4.00
N GLU A 173 -14.50 -9.38 -4.06
CA GLU A 173 -14.62 -10.18 -5.28
C GLU A 173 -16.06 -10.21 -5.80
N ARG A 174 -17.04 -10.36 -4.91
CA ARG A 174 -18.45 -10.48 -5.26
C ARG A 174 -19.07 -9.16 -5.71
N VAL A 175 -18.70 -8.06 -5.05
CA VAL A 175 -19.34 -6.77 -5.29
C VAL A 175 -18.58 -5.93 -6.32
N ASN A 176 -17.25 -5.93 -6.28
CA ASN A 176 -16.43 -5.11 -7.16
C ASN A 176 -15.85 -5.90 -8.36
N GLY A 177 -15.73 -7.23 -8.23
CA GLY A 177 -15.02 -8.08 -9.19
C GLY A 177 -13.58 -8.38 -8.78
N ILE A 178 -13.02 -9.45 -9.35
CA ILE A 178 -11.68 -9.97 -8.99
C ILE A 178 -10.52 -9.05 -9.37
N ASP A 179 -10.71 -8.24 -10.41
CA ASP A 179 -9.70 -7.37 -11.02
C ASP A 179 -9.90 -5.90 -10.67
N HIS A 180 -10.82 -5.60 -9.74
CA HIS A 180 -11.00 -4.27 -9.21
C HIS A 180 -9.81 -3.86 -8.33
N PRO A 181 -9.30 -2.61 -8.39
CA PRO A 181 -8.18 -2.15 -7.57
C PRO A 181 -8.34 -2.46 -6.08
N TYR A 182 -9.52 -2.20 -5.50
CA TYR A 182 -9.78 -2.57 -4.09
C TYR A 182 -9.61 -4.07 -3.82
N THR A 183 -10.14 -4.95 -4.67
CA THR A 183 -9.98 -6.41 -4.50
C THR A 183 -8.50 -6.83 -4.55
N ILE A 184 -7.72 -6.19 -5.44
CA ILE A 184 -6.27 -6.41 -5.52
C ILE A 184 -5.59 -6.02 -4.20
N THR A 185 -5.96 -4.87 -3.61
CA THR A 185 -5.43 -4.45 -2.30
C THR A 185 -5.84 -5.40 -1.18
N GLU A 186 -7.05 -5.97 -1.22
CA GLU A 186 -7.51 -6.92 -0.20
C GLU A 186 -6.69 -8.23 -0.21
N TYR A 187 -6.21 -8.68 -1.38
CA TYR A 187 -5.28 -9.81 -1.47
C TYR A 187 -3.93 -9.50 -0.81
N ALA A 188 -3.42 -8.27 -0.96
CA ALA A 188 -2.16 -7.84 -0.34
C ALA A 188 -2.27 -7.83 1.20
N HIS A 189 -3.36 -7.27 1.73
CA HIS A 189 -3.64 -7.31 3.17
C HIS A 189 -3.82 -8.75 3.68
N LEU A 190 -4.52 -9.61 2.93
CA LEU A 190 -4.66 -11.02 3.31
C LEU A 190 -3.32 -11.73 3.35
N ALA A 191 -2.44 -11.45 2.39
CA ALA A 191 -1.10 -12.02 2.36
C ALA A 191 -0.28 -11.64 3.60
N LEU A 192 -0.37 -10.38 4.05
CA LEU A 192 0.28 -9.91 5.28
C LEU A 192 -0.18 -10.73 6.50
N TYR A 193 -1.49 -10.92 6.67
CA TYR A 193 -2.01 -11.69 7.80
C TYR A 193 -1.74 -13.19 7.67
N CYS A 194 -1.71 -13.75 6.46
CA CYS A 194 -1.24 -15.12 6.23
C CYS A 194 0.23 -15.27 6.67
N PHE A 195 1.09 -14.31 6.32
CA PHE A 195 2.50 -14.32 6.72
C PHE A 195 2.65 -14.22 8.25
N ALA A 196 1.87 -13.36 8.91
CA ALA A 196 1.84 -13.27 10.38
C ALA A 196 1.43 -14.59 11.05
N ASN A 197 0.56 -15.39 10.41
CA ASN A 197 0.18 -16.74 10.85
C ASN A 197 1.15 -17.83 10.34
N SER A 198 2.37 -17.48 9.95
CA SER A 198 3.39 -18.39 9.42
C SER A 198 2.99 -19.15 8.13
N GLN A 199 1.96 -18.69 7.41
CA GLN A 199 1.50 -19.28 6.15
C GLN A 199 2.20 -18.65 4.93
N VAL A 200 3.53 -18.80 4.88
CA VAL A 200 4.40 -18.12 3.90
C VAL A 200 4.04 -18.45 2.44
N SER A 201 3.76 -19.73 2.14
CA SER A 201 3.40 -20.15 0.77
C SER A 201 2.10 -19.51 0.29
N THR A 202 1.09 -19.42 1.18
CA THR A 202 -0.20 -18.79 0.87
C THR A 202 -0.03 -17.29 0.65
N ALA A 203 0.77 -16.63 1.48
CA ALA A 203 1.06 -15.21 1.35
C ALA A 203 1.70 -14.86 -0.01
N LEU A 204 2.72 -15.63 -0.43
CA LEU A 204 3.36 -15.43 -1.74
C LEU A 204 2.38 -15.67 -2.89
N LYS A 205 1.56 -16.73 -2.84
CA LYS A 205 0.54 -16.99 -3.88
C LYS A 205 -0.44 -15.83 -4.04
N LEU A 206 -0.90 -15.26 -2.92
CA LEU A 206 -1.80 -14.11 -2.92
C LEU A 206 -1.14 -12.87 -3.50
N LEU A 207 0.10 -12.57 -3.12
CA LEU A 207 0.83 -11.41 -3.65
C LEU A 207 1.15 -11.57 -5.15
N TYR A 208 1.56 -12.75 -5.61
CA TYR A 208 1.78 -12.99 -7.04
C TYR A 208 0.49 -12.84 -7.85
N ARG A 209 -0.65 -13.30 -7.30
CA ARG A 209 -1.97 -13.09 -7.91
C ARG A 209 -2.33 -11.60 -7.95
N ALA A 210 -2.17 -10.89 -6.84
CA ALA A 210 -2.43 -9.45 -6.76
C ALA A 210 -1.57 -8.68 -7.77
N ARG A 211 -0.29 -9.01 -7.85
CA ARG A 211 0.66 -8.42 -8.81
C ARG A 211 0.26 -8.71 -10.25
N TYR A 212 -0.09 -9.95 -10.58
CA TYR A 212 -0.55 -10.32 -11.92
C TYR A 212 -1.77 -9.50 -12.35
N LEU A 213 -2.76 -9.36 -11.47
CA LEU A 213 -3.95 -8.54 -11.73
C LEU A 213 -3.59 -7.05 -11.85
N ALA A 214 -2.72 -6.52 -10.98
CA ALA A 214 -2.28 -5.14 -11.07
C ALA A 214 -1.56 -4.82 -12.39
N LEU A 215 -0.76 -5.76 -12.91
CA LEU A 215 -0.11 -5.63 -14.21
C LEU A 215 -1.09 -5.58 -15.37
N ILE A 216 -2.18 -6.34 -15.32
CA ILE A 216 -3.23 -6.29 -16.35
C ILE A 216 -3.98 -4.96 -16.28
N VAL A 217 -4.30 -4.49 -15.07
CA VAL A 217 -5.19 -3.35 -14.87
C VAL A 217 -4.47 -2.01 -15.07
N CYS A 218 -3.26 -1.87 -14.56
CA CYS A 218 -2.53 -0.58 -14.55
C CYS A 218 -1.14 -0.64 -15.23
N GLY A 219 -0.56 -1.83 -15.42
CA GLY A 219 0.77 -2.01 -16.00
C GLY A 219 1.93 -1.91 -15.01
N GLU A 220 3.15 -2.17 -15.51
CA GLU A 220 4.38 -2.24 -14.68
C GLU A 220 4.76 -0.92 -14.01
N ASN A 221 4.34 0.21 -14.59
CA ASN A 221 4.73 1.53 -14.09
C ASN A 221 3.86 2.04 -12.93
N HIS A 222 2.87 1.31 -12.45
CA HIS A 222 1.95 1.83 -11.44
C HIS A 222 2.55 1.80 -10.01
N PRO A 223 2.37 2.83 -9.16
CA PRO A 223 2.93 2.85 -7.80
C PRO A 223 2.45 1.69 -6.90
N GLU A 224 1.24 1.16 -7.14
CA GLU A 224 0.73 -0.03 -6.44
C GLU A 224 1.60 -1.28 -6.70
N VAL A 225 2.19 -1.40 -7.89
CA VAL A 225 3.11 -2.50 -8.21
C VAL A 225 4.36 -2.41 -7.36
N ALA A 226 4.84 -1.19 -7.03
CA ALA A 226 5.98 -1.00 -6.14
C ALA A 226 5.68 -1.50 -4.71
N LEU A 227 4.45 -1.29 -4.21
CA LEU A 227 4.03 -1.79 -2.91
C LEU A 227 3.94 -3.32 -2.89
N LEU A 228 3.36 -3.92 -3.93
CA LEU A 228 3.29 -5.38 -4.08
C LEU A 228 4.68 -6.00 -4.20
N ASP A 229 5.56 -5.41 -5.00
CA ASP A 229 6.96 -5.86 -5.16
C ASP A 229 7.74 -5.75 -3.84
N SER A 230 7.53 -4.68 -3.07
CA SER A 230 8.11 -4.55 -1.72
C SER A 230 7.62 -5.65 -0.79
N ASN A 231 6.31 -5.95 -0.77
CA ASN A 231 5.75 -7.03 0.03
C ASN A 231 6.32 -8.41 -0.38
N ILE A 232 6.35 -8.71 -1.69
CA ILE A 232 6.91 -9.97 -2.21
C ILE A 232 8.37 -10.10 -1.80
N SER A 233 9.15 -9.03 -1.96
CA SER A 233 10.57 -9.03 -1.65
C SER A 233 10.86 -9.31 -0.18
N LEU A 234 10.09 -8.75 0.75
CA LEU A 234 10.26 -8.96 2.18
C LEU A 234 9.96 -10.41 2.57
N ILE A 235 8.90 -11.00 2.01
CA ILE A 235 8.59 -12.41 2.26
C ILE A 235 9.64 -13.33 1.63
N LEU A 236 10.15 -13.02 0.44
CA LEU A 236 11.28 -13.74 -0.17
C LEU A 236 12.56 -13.61 0.66
N HIS A 237 12.81 -12.43 1.21
CA HIS A 237 13.93 -12.17 2.11
C HIS A 237 13.85 -13.03 3.39
N ALA A 238 12.65 -13.21 3.95
CA ALA A 238 12.44 -14.10 5.11
C ALA A 238 12.77 -15.58 4.84
N VAL A 239 12.51 -16.06 3.61
CA VAL A 239 12.79 -17.46 3.24
C VAL A 239 14.21 -17.67 2.67
N GLY A 240 15.04 -16.62 2.64
CA GLY A 240 16.42 -16.70 2.16
C GLY A 240 16.61 -16.57 0.65
N GLU A 241 15.55 -16.25 -0.10
CA GLU A 241 15.58 -16.06 -1.56
C GLU A 241 16.04 -14.63 -1.91
N TYR A 242 17.27 -14.29 -1.48
CA TYR A 242 17.79 -12.91 -1.52
C TYR A 242 17.96 -12.34 -2.92
N GLU A 243 18.39 -13.16 -3.90
CA GLU A 243 18.55 -12.70 -5.28
C GLU A 243 17.22 -12.28 -5.92
N LEU A 244 16.18 -13.09 -5.72
CA LEU A 244 14.86 -12.78 -6.24
C LEU A 244 14.24 -11.60 -5.48
N SER A 245 14.42 -11.55 -4.16
CA SER A 245 14.02 -10.42 -3.32
C SER A 245 14.63 -9.10 -3.82
N LEU A 246 15.95 -9.08 -4.08
CA LEU A 246 16.65 -7.90 -4.57
C LEU A 246 16.08 -7.39 -5.90
N ARG A 247 15.78 -8.30 -6.84
CA ARG A 247 15.17 -7.92 -8.13
C ARG A 247 13.82 -7.23 -7.97
N PHE A 248 12.98 -7.69 -7.05
CA PHE A 248 11.71 -7.03 -6.75
C PHE A 248 11.92 -5.68 -6.06
N LEU A 249 12.85 -5.58 -5.10
CA LEU A 249 13.18 -4.31 -4.43
C LEU A 249 13.74 -3.25 -5.38
N GLU A 250 14.60 -3.62 -6.32
CA GLU A 250 15.16 -2.68 -7.29
C GLU A 250 14.07 -2.11 -8.22
N LYS A 251 13.11 -2.94 -8.63
CA LYS A 251 11.93 -2.49 -9.38
C LYS A 251 11.05 -1.55 -8.54
N ALA A 252 10.76 -1.94 -7.30
CA ALA A 252 9.98 -1.11 -6.38
C ALA A 252 10.68 0.25 -6.11
N LEU A 253 12.00 0.24 -5.91
CA LEU A 253 12.81 1.44 -5.71
C LEU A 253 12.74 2.37 -6.93
N ALA A 254 12.90 1.83 -8.14
CA ALA A 254 12.82 2.62 -9.37
C ALA A 254 11.45 3.32 -9.51
N LEU A 255 10.36 2.60 -9.23
CA LEU A 255 9.01 3.19 -9.24
C LEU A 255 8.83 4.22 -8.11
N ASN A 256 9.29 3.92 -6.90
CA ASN A 256 9.19 4.86 -5.78
C ASN A 256 9.96 6.17 -6.06
N ILE A 257 11.14 6.10 -6.68
CA ILE A 257 11.89 7.28 -7.13
C ILE A 257 11.10 8.06 -8.18
N LYS A 258 10.51 7.37 -9.17
CA LYS A 258 9.73 8.00 -10.24
C LYS A 258 8.50 8.76 -9.73
N TYR A 259 7.75 8.19 -8.77
CA TYR A 259 6.47 8.77 -8.32
C TYR A 259 6.58 9.68 -7.08
N TYR A 260 7.43 9.35 -6.12
CA TYR A 260 7.56 10.12 -4.87
C TYR A 260 8.77 11.05 -4.87
N GLY A 261 9.68 10.90 -5.84
CA GLY A 261 10.92 11.66 -5.93
C GLY A 261 12.04 11.08 -5.07
N ALA A 262 13.29 11.31 -5.48
CA ALA A 262 14.49 10.71 -4.87
C ALA A 262 14.70 11.07 -3.38
N LYS A 263 14.07 12.14 -2.88
CA LYS A 263 14.22 12.63 -1.50
C LYS A 263 13.05 12.25 -0.59
N SER A 264 12.16 11.35 -1.04
CA SER A 264 11.01 10.91 -0.25
C SER A 264 11.39 9.87 0.80
N LEU A 265 10.69 9.87 1.94
CA LEU A 265 10.84 8.84 2.97
C LEU A 265 10.53 7.44 2.45
N LYS A 266 9.61 7.29 1.48
CA LYS A 266 9.33 5.98 0.85
C LYS A 266 10.56 5.43 0.11
N VAL A 267 11.32 6.31 -0.54
CA VAL A 267 12.56 5.96 -1.24
C VAL A 267 13.66 5.59 -0.23
N ALA A 268 13.76 6.31 0.88
CA ALA A 268 14.70 5.96 1.96
C ALA A 268 14.45 4.55 2.52
N VAL A 269 13.17 4.19 2.75
CA VAL A 269 12.81 2.83 3.17
C VAL A 269 13.21 1.80 2.10
N SER A 270 12.92 2.04 0.82
CA SER A 270 13.34 1.14 -0.25
C SER A 270 14.86 0.95 -0.33
N TYR A 271 15.65 2.02 -0.20
CA TYR A 271 17.12 1.92 -0.15
C TYR A 271 17.60 1.10 1.04
N HIS A 272 16.99 1.29 2.21
CA HIS A 272 17.30 0.52 3.41
C HIS A 272 17.02 -0.98 3.22
N LEU A 273 15.88 -1.33 2.60
CA LEU A 273 15.55 -2.73 2.29
C LEU A 273 16.53 -3.35 1.27
N VAL A 274 16.92 -2.59 0.25
CA VAL A 274 17.95 -3.00 -0.72
C VAL A 274 19.28 -3.26 -0.01
N ALA A 275 19.70 -2.34 0.88
CA ALA A 275 20.95 -2.47 1.62
C ALA A 275 20.95 -3.73 2.50
N ARG A 276 19.87 -3.98 3.24
CA ARG A 276 19.71 -5.20 4.06
C ARG A 276 19.81 -6.46 3.22
N THR A 277 19.14 -6.50 2.07
CA THR A 277 19.17 -7.68 1.18
C THR A 277 20.56 -7.89 0.57
N GLN A 278 21.22 -6.83 0.12
CA GLN A 278 22.59 -6.89 -0.40
C GLN A 278 23.59 -7.33 0.68
N SER A 279 23.40 -6.91 1.93
CA SER A 279 24.19 -7.36 3.08
C SER A 279 24.04 -8.86 3.31
N CYS A 280 22.82 -9.40 3.24
CA CYS A 280 22.56 -10.83 3.34
C CYS A 280 23.16 -11.64 2.17
N MET A 281 23.42 -11.00 1.03
CA MET A 281 24.15 -11.62 -0.09
C MET A 281 25.68 -11.50 0.05
N GLY A 282 26.19 -10.83 1.09
CA GLY A 282 27.63 -10.54 1.26
C GLY A 282 28.16 -9.38 0.40
N ASN A 283 27.29 -8.67 -0.32
CA ASN A 283 27.64 -7.54 -1.17
C ASN A 283 27.73 -6.22 -0.36
N PHE A 284 28.63 -6.18 0.63
CA PHE A 284 28.71 -5.07 1.58
C PHE A 284 29.01 -3.70 0.95
N ARG A 285 29.76 -3.68 -0.16
CA ARG A 285 30.07 -2.42 -0.86
C ARG A 285 28.82 -1.77 -1.45
N SER A 286 27.97 -2.56 -2.11
CA SER A 286 26.70 -2.10 -2.65
C SER A 286 25.73 -1.75 -1.52
N ALA A 287 25.65 -2.60 -0.48
CA ALA A 287 24.80 -2.37 0.68
C ALA A 287 25.11 -1.03 1.35
N LEU A 288 26.41 -0.72 1.54
CA LEU A 288 26.87 0.51 2.15
C LEU A 288 26.54 1.75 1.30
N ASN A 289 26.58 1.64 -0.03
CA ASN A 289 26.14 2.74 -0.90
C ASN A 289 24.63 2.97 -0.79
N SER A 290 23.83 1.90 -0.86
CA SER A 290 22.37 1.99 -0.72
C SER A 290 21.96 2.58 0.64
N GLU A 291 22.57 2.13 1.73
CA GLU A 291 22.27 2.62 3.07
C GLU A 291 22.72 4.08 3.27
N LYS A 292 23.79 4.52 2.61
CA LYS A 292 24.20 5.94 2.64
C LYS A 292 23.16 6.85 2.02
N GLU A 293 22.54 6.44 0.91
CA GLU A 293 21.45 7.18 0.29
C GLU A 293 20.23 7.23 1.23
N ALA A 294 19.87 6.10 1.86
CA ALA A 294 18.80 6.05 2.87
C ALA A 294 19.06 7.02 4.03
N TYR A 295 20.27 6.96 4.62
CA TYR A 295 20.68 7.83 5.72
C TYR A 295 20.65 9.31 5.34
N ALA A 296 21.14 9.66 4.14
CA ALA A 296 21.13 11.03 3.65
C ALA A 296 19.70 11.59 3.57
N ILE A 297 18.76 10.79 3.06
CA ILE A 297 17.35 11.19 2.98
C ILE A 297 16.74 11.32 4.38
N TYR A 298 16.94 10.34 5.27
CA TYR A 298 16.42 10.42 6.64
C TYR A 298 16.96 11.63 7.40
N LYS A 299 18.28 11.86 7.32
CA LYS A 299 18.92 13.03 7.93
C LYS A 299 18.35 14.34 7.39
N GLN A 300 18.13 14.43 6.08
CA GLN A 300 17.60 15.65 5.46
C GLN A 300 16.13 15.93 5.85
N GLN A 301 15.28 14.90 5.89
CA GLN A 301 13.83 15.06 6.11
C GLN A 301 13.42 15.06 7.59
N LEU A 302 14.09 14.24 8.41
CA LEU A 302 13.70 14.00 9.82
C LEU A 302 14.69 14.58 10.83
N GLY A 303 15.92 14.88 10.40
CA GLY A 303 17.00 15.35 11.27
C GLY A 303 17.75 14.23 11.99
N ASP A 304 18.82 14.60 12.70
CA ASP A 304 19.76 13.67 13.35
C ASP A 304 19.18 12.94 14.58
N GLY A 305 18.16 13.52 15.24
CA GLY A 305 17.56 12.97 16.46
C GLY A 305 16.46 11.94 16.24
N HIS A 306 16.00 11.74 15.00
CA HIS A 306 14.89 10.83 14.72
C HIS A 306 15.34 9.36 14.77
N GLU A 307 14.47 8.48 15.27
CA GLU A 307 14.72 7.04 15.44
C GLU A 307 15.22 6.39 14.14
N LYS A 308 14.52 6.61 13.01
CA LYS A 308 14.92 6.10 11.69
C LYS A 308 16.30 6.58 11.21
N THR A 309 16.68 7.82 11.51
CA THR A 309 18.02 8.33 11.19
C THR A 309 19.08 7.60 12.04
N ARG A 310 18.79 7.36 13.31
CA ARG A 310 19.66 6.60 14.23
C ARG A 310 19.79 5.14 13.79
N GLU A 311 18.69 4.46 13.49
CA GLU A 311 18.67 3.07 12.98
C GLU A 311 19.54 2.95 11.72
N SER A 312 19.38 3.87 10.75
CA SER A 312 20.18 3.87 9.54
C SER A 312 21.67 4.16 9.81
N SER A 313 21.98 5.04 10.77
CA SER A 313 23.36 5.30 11.20
C SER A 313 24.04 4.09 11.83
N GLU A 314 23.29 3.29 12.60
CA GLU A 314 23.76 2.05 13.21
C GLU A 314 23.96 0.96 12.16
N CYS A 315 23.04 0.86 11.20
CA CYS A 315 23.17 -0.01 10.03
C CYS A 315 24.45 0.30 9.24
N LEU A 316 24.73 1.59 8.99
CA LEU A 316 25.97 2.01 8.34
C LEU A 316 27.23 1.59 9.12
N LYS A 317 27.25 1.80 10.43
CA LYS A 317 28.37 1.36 11.28
C LYS A 317 28.57 -0.15 11.17
N HIS A 318 27.50 -0.92 11.26
CA HIS A 318 27.56 -2.38 11.15
C HIS A 318 28.08 -2.84 9.78
N LEU A 319 27.54 -2.29 8.68
CA LEU A 319 27.98 -2.59 7.31
C LEU A 319 29.46 -2.23 7.08
N THR A 320 29.93 -1.09 7.61
CA THR A 320 31.34 -0.69 7.50
C THR A 320 32.27 -1.65 8.24
N GLN A 321 31.89 -2.09 9.44
CA GLN A 321 32.68 -3.06 10.20
C GLN A 321 32.76 -4.40 9.47
N GLN A 322 31.63 -4.91 8.95
CA GLN A 322 31.61 -6.16 8.18
C GLN A 322 32.43 -6.06 6.89
N ALA A 323 32.34 -4.94 6.16
CA ALA A 323 33.14 -4.72 4.96
C ALA A 323 34.65 -4.70 5.26
N VAL A 324 35.07 -4.04 6.35
CA VAL A 324 36.48 -3.99 6.76
C VAL A 324 37.00 -5.37 7.19
N VAL A 325 36.19 -6.12 7.95
CA VAL A 325 36.54 -7.49 8.37
C VAL A 325 36.71 -8.39 7.14
N LEU A 326 35.78 -8.34 6.18
CA LEU A 326 35.86 -9.09 4.94
C LEU A 326 37.13 -8.73 4.15
N GLN A 327 37.41 -7.42 3.97
CA GLN A 327 38.57 -6.96 3.23
C GLN A 327 39.91 -7.36 3.87
N LYS A 328 40.03 -7.25 5.21
CA LYS A 328 41.23 -7.68 5.93
C LYS A 328 41.51 -9.16 5.71
N LYS A 329 40.48 -10.00 5.84
CA LYS A 329 40.60 -11.45 5.62
C LYS A 329 40.90 -11.81 4.16
N MET A 330 40.32 -11.11 3.19
CA MET A 330 40.69 -11.30 1.78
C MET A 330 42.17 -11.01 1.56
N ASN A 331 42.68 -9.91 2.11
CA ASN A 331 44.11 -9.56 2.02
C ASN A 331 45.02 -10.60 2.71
N GLU A 332 44.57 -11.19 3.84
CA GLU A 332 45.28 -12.29 4.52
C GLU A 332 45.36 -13.57 3.67
N ILE A 333 44.29 -13.88 2.91
CA ILE A 333 44.25 -15.01 1.97
C ILE A 333 45.23 -14.77 0.81
N TYR A 334 45.23 -13.57 0.20
CA TYR A 334 46.15 -13.23 -0.88
C TYR A 334 47.63 -13.20 -0.46
N THR A 335 47.91 -12.90 0.81
CA THR A 335 49.27 -12.85 1.36
C THR A 335 49.77 -14.21 1.90
N GLY A 336 48.97 -15.28 1.78
CA GLY A 336 49.39 -16.66 2.02
C GLY A 336 49.66 -17.03 3.49
N LYS A 337 49.17 -16.23 4.45
CA LYS A 337 49.53 -16.39 5.88
C LYS A 337 48.69 -17.38 6.69
N ASN A 338 47.67 -18.03 6.11
CA ASN A 338 46.98 -19.17 6.72
C ASN A 338 46.18 -19.92 5.63
N GLY A 339 46.05 -21.25 5.76
CA GLY A 339 45.22 -22.10 4.89
C GLY A 339 43.79 -21.55 4.81
N GLY A 340 43.48 -20.88 3.70
CA GLY A 340 42.39 -19.93 3.61
C GLY A 340 41.03 -20.59 3.38
N THR A 341 40.27 -20.79 4.44
CA THR A 341 38.81 -20.83 4.36
C THR A 341 38.28 -19.41 4.58
N LEU A 342 37.45 -18.92 3.66
CA LEU A 342 36.63 -17.72 3.89
C LEU A 342 35.90 -17.90 5.23
N PRO A 343 35.90 -16.91 6.14
CA PRO A 343 35.09 -17.01 7.34
C PRO A 343 33.63 -17.21 6.91
N PRO A 344 32.81 -17.94 7.66
CA PRO A 344 31.38 -17.87 7.47
C PRO A 344 31.01 -16.40 7.61
N ILE A 345 30.59 -15.78 6.50
CA ILE A 345 29.98 -14.46 6.56
C ILE A 345 28.82 -14.66 7.54
N GLN A 346 28.86 -14.02 8.71
CA GLN A 346 27.78 -14.08 9.68
C GLN A 346 26.59 -13.27 9.11
N ILE A 347 26.00 -13.81 8.05
CA ILE A 347 24.69 -13.44 7.57
C ILE A 347 23.75 -14.16 8.51
N GLN A 348 23.41 -13.51 9.63
CA GLN A 348 22.27 -13.98 10.39
C GLN A 348 21.04 -13.76 9.52
N PRO A 349 20.28 -14.82 9.18
CA PRO A 349 19.02 -14.62 8.50
C PRO A 349 18.12 -13.74 9.39
N PRO A 350 17.37 -12.82 8.78
CA PRO A 350 16.45 -11.97 9.54
C PRO A 350 15.47 -12.84 10.32
N SER A 351 15.11 -12.42 11.53
CA SER A 351 13.99 -13.05 12.23
C SER A 351 12.68 -12.77 11.50
N MET A 352 11.75 -13.73 11.55
CA MET A 352 10.40 -13.55 11.00
C MET A 352 9.70 -12.32 11.57
N GLY A 353 9.96 -12.01 12.86
CA GLY A 353 9.47 -10.79 13.52
C GLY A 353 9.99 -9.51 12.86
N SER A 354 11.31 -9.42 12.60
CA SER A 354 11.88 -8.24 11.94
C SER A 354 11.33 -8.01 10.53
N VAL A 355 11.06 -9.10 9.79
CA VAL A 355 10.42 -9.01 8.48
C VAL A 355 8.97 -8.55 8.60
N LEU A 356 8.24 -9.07 9.58
CA LEU A 356 6.86 -8.65 9.85
C LEU A 356 6.80 -7.16 10.23
N ASP A 357 7.74 -6.66 11.03
CA ASP A 357 7.83 -5.24 11.35
C ASP A 357 8.06 -4.38 10.11
N MET A 358 8.95 -4.80 9.21
CA MET A 358 9.16 -4.11 7.94
C MET A 358 7.93 -4.16 7.04
N LEU A 359 7.24 -5.30 6.98
CA LEU A 359 5.98 -5.44 6.27
C LEU A 359 4.91 -4.49 6.82
N ASN A 360 4.84 -4.35 8.14
CA ASN A 360 3.92 -3.42 8.81
C ASN A 360 4.23 -1.96 8.44
N VAL A 361 5.52 -1.58 8.45
CA VAL A 361 5.96 -0.24 8.05
C VAL A 361 5.57 0.08 6.61
N ILE A 362 5.83 -0.81 5.65
CA ILE A 362 5.51 -0.53 4.23
C ILE A 362 4.01 -0.49 3.94
N ASN A 363 3.20 -1.24 4.70
CA ASN A 363 1.74 -1.24 4.59
C ASN A 363 1.07 -0.18 5.49
N GLY A 364 1.86 0.65 6.20
CA GLY A 364 1.33 1.72 7.05
C GLY A 364 0.58 1.22 8.30
N ILE A 365 0.89 0.03 8.79
CA ILE A 365 0.41 -0.50 10.06
C ILE A 365 1.40 -0.06 11.14
N LEU A 366 1.05 1.01 11.84
CA LEU A 366 1.81 1.50 12.99
C LEU A 366 1.25 0.86 14.26
N PHE A 367 2.08 0.11 14.98
CA PHE A 367 1.82 -0.19 16.38
C PHE A 367 2.17 1.06 17.17
N VAL A 368 1.16 1.74 17.70
CA VAL A 368 1.42 2.66 18.81
C VAL A 368 1.72 1.75 19.99
N GLN A 369 3.00 1.51 20.26
CA GLN A 369 3.41 0.98 21.56
C GLN A 369 3.07 2.07 22.57
N ILE A 370 1.83 2.04 23.08
CA ILE A 370 1.55 2.75 24.32
C ILE A 370 2.34 1.95 25.36
N SER A 371 3.42 2.52 25.88
CA SER A 371 4.19 1.83 26.91
C SER A 371 3.25 1.56 28.09
N GLN A 372 3.42 0.44 28.80
CA GLN A 372 2.64 0.20 30.03
C GLN A 372 2.77 1.36 31.02
N GLU A 373 3.92 2.03 31.00
CA GLU A 373 4.21 3.25 31.76
C GLU A 373 3.34 4.43 31.31
N ASP A 374 3.10 4.61 30.00
CA ASP A 374 2.18 5.63 29.48
C ASP A 374 0.71 5.32 29.83
N ILE A 375 0.33 4.04 29.85
CA ILE A 375 -1.02 3.61 30.29
C ILE A 375 -1.20 3.87 31.79
N GLU A 376 -0.19 3.55 32.60
CA GLU A 376 -0.21 3.76 34.05
C GLU A 376 -0.17 5.25 34.42
N ASN A 377 0.68 6.04 33.76
CA ASN A 377 0.72 7.50 33.92
C ASN A 377 -0.60 8.15 33.51
N PHE A 378 -1.22 7.69 32.42
CA PHE A 378 -2.51 8.19 31.98
C PHE A 378 -3.64 7.81 32.94
N LYS A 379 -3.63 6.59 33.51
CA LYS A 379 -4.57 6.18 34.57
C LYS A 379 -4.39 7.01 35.84
N ALA A 380 -3.16 7.23 36.28
CA ALA A 380 -2.86 8.02 37.47
C ALA A 380 -3.30 9.49 37.31
N GLU A 381 -3.14 10.06 36.11
CA GLU A 381 -3.59 11.42 35.79
C GLU A 381 -5.13 11.54 35.80
N ILE A 382 -5.84 10.49 35.36
CA ILE A 382 -7.31 10.43 35.40
C ILE A 382 -7.83 10.29 36.83
N GLU A 383 -7.26 9.38 37.64
CA GLU A 383 -7.65 9.24 39.06
C GLU A 383 -7.42 10.54 39.83
N LYS A 384 -6.31 11.24 39.55
CA LYS A 384 -6.00 12.53 40.16
C LYS A 384 -7.01 13.63 39.79
N ARG A 385 -7.52 13.62 38.55
CA ARG A 385 -8.57 14.54 38.11
C ARG A 385 -9.92 14.22 38.76
N GLN A 386 -10.29 12.96 38.84
CA GLN A 386 -11.53 12.52 39.50
C GLN A 386 -11.54 12.90 41.00
N LEU A 387 -10.43 12.66 41.70
CA LEU A 387 -10.29 13.07 43.11
C LEU A 387 -10.36 14.60 43.27
N SER A 388 -9.81 15.37 42.33
CA SER A 388 -9.88 16.83 42.37
C SER A 388 -11.28 17.38 42.07
N GLU A 389 -12.08 16.67 41.26
CA GLU A 389 -13.47 17.02 40.97
C GLU A 389 -14.40 16.65 42.14
N GLU A 390 -14.15 15.52 42.81
CA GLU A 390 -14.88 15.12 44.02
C GLU A 390 -14.62 16.08 45.19
N MET A 391 -13.36 16.46 45.43
CA MET A 391 -13.02 17.43 46.47
C MET A 391 -13.63 18.81 46.21
N ASN A 392 -13.65 19.28 44.96
CA ASN A 392 -14.30 20.55 44.60
C ASN A 392 -15.83 20.45 44.75
N GLY A 393 -16.44 19.30 44.47
CA GLY A 393 -17.87 19.06 44.65
C GLY A 393 -18.29 19.02 46.13
N GLU A 394 -17.44 18.51 47.02
CA GLU A 394 -17.69 18.51 48.47
C GLU A 394 -17.49 19.90 49.12
N GLU A 395 -16.52 20.70 48.65
CA GLU A 395 -16.34 22.09 49.09
C GLU A 395 -17.50 23.01 48.69
N ILE A 396 -18.16 22.75 47.55
CA ILE A 396 -19.32 23.51 47.10
C ILE A 396 -20.55 23.14 47.94
N LYS A 397 -20.76 21.84 48.24
CA LYS A 397 -21.86 21.39 49.10
C LYS A 397 -21.74 21.86 50.56
N THR A 398 -20.52 21.95 51.09
CA THR A 398 -20.30 22.47 52.46
C THR A 398 -20.56 23.97 52.55
N LYS A 399 -20.25 24.75 51.51
CA LYS A 399 -20.58 26.19 51.47
C LYS A 399 -22.07 26.48 51.28
N GLU A 400 -22.81 25.60 50.60
CA GLU A 400 -24.27 25.72 50.46
C GLU A 400 -25.01 25.40 51.78
N LEU A 401 -24.49 24.47 52.59
CA LEU A 401 -25.06 24.13 53.91
C LEU A 401 -24.77 25.17 55.01
N GLU A 402 -23.78 26.06 54.84
CA GLU A 402 -23.50 27.16 55.76
C GLU A 402 -24.29 28.45 55.45
N CYS A 403 -25.08 28.47 54.37
CA CYS A 403 -25.91 29.60 53.95
C CYS A 403 -27.44 29.40 54.12
N GLU A 404 -27.88 28.29 54.71
CA GLU A 404 -29.24 28.11 55.24
C GLU A 404 -29.24 28.26 56.78
#